data_AF-A0A374EBS7-F1
#
_entry.id   AF-A0A374EBS7-F1
#
_cell.length_a   1.000
_cell.length_b   1.000
_cell.length_c   1.000
_cell.angle_alpha   90.00
_cell.angle_beta   90.00
_cell.angle_gamma   90.00
#
_symmetry.space_group_name_H-M   'P 1'
#
loop_
_entity.id
_entity.type
_entity.pdbx_description
1 polymer ?
#
loop_
_entity_poly.entity_id
_entity_poly.type
_entity_poly.pdbx_seq_one_letter_code
_entity_poly.pdbx_strand_id
1 'polypeptide(L)'
;LYDFSKGKKIFFHGYRLPEEHLSQIVDTKVILEKSEIINDPFNIFLRLSDAKININHFDCACESMIYYFDNKVNWTDFLATSIISQPQKYIKEGILIAYFASVDQGADYWFECSKDYKENVLILLRTLTALGCRVKQVSHLSFPYN
;
A
#
# COMPACT_ATOMS: atom_id res chain seq x y z
N LEU A 1 -3.03 5.81 14.78
CA LEU A 1 -3.15 4.95 13.58
C LEU A 1 -3.86 3.67 13.99
N TYR A 2 -4.94 3.30 13.29
CA TYR A 2 -5.56 1.98 13.46
C TYR A 2 -4.71 0.97 12.68
N ASP A 3 -4.44 -0.17 13.29
CA ASP A 3 -3.48 -1.14 12.77
C ASP A 3 -4.16 -2.17 11.86
N PHE A 4 -3.92 -2.05 10.55
CA PHE A 4 -4.38 -3.02 9.53
C PHE A 4 -3.42 -4.21 9.38
N SER A 5 -2.27 -4.21 10.06
CA SER A 5 -1.21 -5.22 9.91
C SER A 5 -1.60 -6.57 10.50
N LYS A 6 -2.47 -6.58 11.52
CA LYS A 6 -2.70 -7.77 12.34
C LYS A 6 -3.29 -8.91 11.52
N GLY A 7 -2.50 -9.96 11.36
CA GLY A 7 -2.91 -11.17 10.63
C GLY A 7 -3.06 -10.94 9.13
N LYS A 8 -2.30 -10.00 8.55
CA LYS A 8 -2.26 -9.71 7.11
C LYS A 8 -0.84 -9.83 6.57
N LYS A 9 -0.73 -10.07 5.26
CA LYS A 9 0.54 -9.99 4.54
C LYS A 9 0.70 -8.59 4.00
N ILE A 10 1.74 -7.90 4.44
CA ILE A 10 2.00 -6.50 4.11
C ILE A 10 3.12 -6.46 3.08
N PHE A 11 2.81 -5.88 1.92
CA PHE A 11 3.80 -5.63 0.89
C PHE A 11 3.85 -4.14 0.56
N PHE A 12 5.04 -3.65 0.32
CA PHE A 12 5.30 -2.27 -0.09
C PHE A 12 5.95 -2.27 -1.45
N HIS A 13 5.59 -1.28 -2.26
CA HIS A 13 6.21 -1.00 -3.54
C HIS A 13 6.53 0.50 -3.60
N GLY A 14 7.80 0.83 -3.86
CA GLY A 14 8.23 2.20 -4.15
C GLY A 14 8.72 2.29 -5.60
N TYR A 15 8.23 3.27 -6.34
CA TYR A 15 8.71 3.61 -7.67
C TYR A 15 9.50 4.92 -7.64
N ARG A 16 10.72 4.88 -8.18
CA ARG A 16 11.73 5.95 -8.09
C ARG A 16 11.91 6.45 -6.65
N LEU A 17 11.98 5.53 -5.71
CA LEU A 17 12.35 5.79 -4.32
C LEU A 17 13.86 5.56 -4.17
N PRO A 18 14.67 6.59 -3.93
CA PRO A 18 16.09 6.40 -3.63
C PRO A 18 16.27 5.57 -2.35
N GLU A 19 17.20 4.63 -2.35
CA GLU A 19 17.39 3.69 -1.24
C GLU A 19 17.80 4.42 0.05
N GLU A 20 18.55 5.52 -0.05
CA GLU A 20 18.92 6.39 1.06
C GLU A 20 17.71 7.01 1.77
N HIS A 21 16.58 7.16 1.07
CA HIS A 21 15.35 7.73 1.60
C HIS A 21 14.38 6.66 2.12
N LEU A 22 14.66 5.37 1.92
CA LEU A 22 13.77 4.29 2.32
C LEU A 22 13.42 4.34 3.82
N SER A 23 14.44 4.60 4.65
CA SER A 23 14.27 4.69 6.12
C SER A 23 13.40 5.86 6.58
N GLN A 24 13.18 6.86 5.72
CA GLN A 24 12.31 8.00 6.01
C GLN A 24 10.83 7.62 5.83
N ILE A 25 10.54 6.66 4.95
CA ILE A 25 9.18 6.20 4.64
C ILE A 25 8.83 4.96 5.47
N VAL A 26 9.70 3.94 5.47
CA VAL A 26 9.46 2.64 6.10
C VAL A 26 10.44 2.43 7.25
N ASP A 27 9.95 1.99 8.41
CA ASP A 27 10.84 1.52 9.48
C ASP A 27 11.61 0.28 9.02
N THR A 28 12.92 0.40 8.82
CA THR A 28 13.73 -0.67 8.26
C THR A 28 13.78 -1.92 9.15
N LYS A 29 13.45 -1.80 10.44
CA LYS A 29 13.39 -2.94 11.38
C LYS A 29 12.24 -3.88 11.10
N VAL A 30 11.20 -3.44 10.40
CA VAL A 30 10.02 -4.26 10.10
C VAL A 30 10.14 -4.97 8.75
N ILE A 31 11.20 -4.71 7.98
CA ILE A 31 11.46 -5.33 6.68
C ILE A 31 11.87 -6.79 6.89
N LEU A 32 11.09 -7.70 6.31
CA LEU A 32 11.33 -9.14 6.33
C LEU A 32 12.09 -9.61 5.09
N GLU A 33 11.71 -9.08 3.91
CA GLU A 33 12.32 -9.39 2.62
C GLU A 33 12.36 -8.13 1.75
N LYS A 34 13.36 -8.02 0.88
CA LYS A 34 13.53 -6.96 -0.11
C LYS A 34 13.79 -7.58 -1.47
N SER A 35 13.22 -7.02 -2.54
CA SER A 35 13.50 -7.42 -3.92
C SER A 35 13.45 -6.21 -4.86
N GLU A 36 14.17 -6.34 -5.97
CA GLU A 36 14.33 -5.31 -7.01
C GLU A 36 14.18 -5.98 -8.39
N ILE A 37 13.76 -5.21 -9.40
CA ILE A 37 13.68 -5.70 -10.77
C ILE A 37 15.01 -5.38 -11.47
N ILE A 38 15.72 -6.42 -11.94
CA ILE A 38 17.05 -6.28 -12.56
C ILE A 38 17.05 -5.29 -13.74
N ASN A 39 15.99 -5.32 -14.56
CA ASN A 39 15.89 -4.47 -15.75
C ASN A 39 15.12 -3.15 -15.51
N ASP A 40 14.65 -2.91 -14.29
CA ASP A 40 13.93 -1.69 -13.90
C ASP A 40 14.27 -1.35 -12.44
N PRO A 41 15.49 -0.81 -12.20
CA PRO A 41 16.03 -0.58 -10.86
C PRO A 41 15.33 0.56 -10.12
N PHE A 42 14.31 1.17 -10.72
CA PHE A 42 13.50 2.19 -10.07
C PHE A 42 12.44 1.60 -9.14
N ASN A 43 12.25 0.27 -9.14
CA ASN A 43 11.27 -0.39 -8.29
C ASN A 43 11.93 -1.06 -7.08
N ILE A 44 11.46 -0.70 -5.89
CA ILE A 44 11.79 -1.38 -4.63
C ILE A 44 10.54 -2.10 -4.13
N PHE A 45 10.65 -3.39 -3.87
CA PHE A 45 9.59 -4.20 -3.26
C PHE A 45 10.03 -4.69 -1.89
N LEU A 46 9.14 -4.59 -0.91
CA LEU A 46 9.40 -5.05 0.46
C LEU A 46 8.27 -5.91 0.98
N ARG A 47 8.62 -6.96 1.70
CA ARG A 47 7.71 -7.64 2.63
C ARG A 47 7.91 -7.08 4.02
N LEU A 48 6.84 -6.63 4.65
CA LEU A 48 6.88 -6.01 5.98
C LEU A 48 6.17 -6.89 7.02
N SER A 49 6.63 -6.82 8.26
CA SER A 49 5.96 -7.43 9.43
C SER A 49 4.91 -6.51 10.05
N ASP A 50 5.04 -5.20 9.86
CA ASP A 50 4.13 -4.15 10.34
C ASP A 50 4.13 -3.00 9.31
N ALA A 51 3.05 -2.21 9.24
CA ALA A 51 2.82 -1.17 8.24
C ALA A 51 2.87 0.24 8.84
N LYS A 52 3.85 0.52 9.71
CA LYS A 52 4.10 1.88 10.19
C LYS A 52 4.87 2.66 9.14
N ILE A 53 4.13 3.43 8.35
CA ILE A 53 4.69 4.21 7.26
C ILE A 53 4.54 5.70 7.55
N ASN A 54 5.63 6.43 7.35
CA ASN A 54 5.67 7.86 7.60
C ASN A 54 5.18 8.61 6.36
N ILE A 55 3.92 9.03 6.44
CA ILE A 55 3.22 9.71 5.35
C ILE A 55 3.85 11.06 4.94
N ASN A 56 4.65 11.66 5.82
CA ASN A 56 5.26 12.97 5.60
C ASN A 56 6.45 12.93 4.62
N HIS A 57 6.94 11.75 4.28
CA HIS A 57 8.11 11.58 3.39
C HIS A 57 7.76 10.85 2.10
N PHE A 58 6.47 10.75 1.75
CA PHE A 58 6.10 10.14 0.47
C PHE A 58 6.49 10.98 -0.75
N ASP A 59 6.86 12.25 -0.57
CA ASP A 59 7.48 13.09 -1.59
C ASP A 59 8.88 12.61 -2.02
N CYS A 60 9.50 11.74 -1.21
CA CYS A 60 10.79 11.12 -1.53
C CYS A 60 10.69 10.04 -2.62
N ALA A 61 9.48 9.64 -3.01
CA ALA A 61 9.23 8.67 -4.09
C ALA A 61 8.32 9.29 -5.16
N CYS A 62 8.44 8.83 -6.41
CA CYS A 62 7.44 9.20 -7.43
C CYS A 62 6.09 8.56 -7.10
N GLU A 63 6.11 7.28 -6.73
CA GLU A 63 4.94 6.55 -6.26
C GLU A 63 5.33 5.65 -5.08
N SER A 64 4.42 5.49 -4.13
CA SER A 64 4.56 4.55 -3.02
C SER A 64 3.23 3.86 -2.76
N MET A 65 3.25 2.54 -2.74
CA MET A 65 2.07 1.72 -2.52
C MET A 65 2.26 0.78 -1.33
N ILE A 66 1.17 0.58 -0.60
CA ILE A 66 1.08 -0.41 0.48
C ILE A 66 -0.11 -1.31 0.21
N TYR A 67 0.13 -2.61 0.23
CA TYR A 67 -0.86 -3.64 0.02
C TYR A 67 -1.04 -4.48 1.28
N TYR A 68 -2.30 -4.75 1.62
CA TYR A 68 -2.69 -5.60 2.75
C TYR A 68 -3.42 -6.82 2.20
N PHE A 69 -2.70 -7.93 2.03
CA PHE A 69 -3.25 -9.17 1.50
C PHE A 69 -3.79 -10.11 2.58
N ASP A 70 -4.71 -10.98 2.20
CA ASP A 70 -5.04 -12.17 2.99
C ASP A 70 -3.80 -13.08 3.15
N ASN A 71 -3.77 -13.89 4.22
CA ASN A 71 -2.63 -14.71 4.59
C ASN A 71 -2.26 -15.81 3.59
N LYS A 72 -3.13 -16.05 2.60
CA LYS A 72 -2.94 -17.04 1.54
C LYS A 72 -1.95 -16.58 0.47
N VAL A 73 -1.76 -15.27 0.31
CA VAL A 73 -0.83 -14.72 -0.69
C VAL A 73 0.59 -14.77 -0.15
N ASN A 74 1.50 -15.41 -0.90
CA ASN A 74 2.90 -15.46 -0.53
C ASN A 74 3.71 -14.36 -1.25
N TRP A 75 4.97 -14.19 -0.83
CA TRP A 75 5.87 -13.17 -1.36
C TRP A 75 6.16 -13.35 -2.86
N THR A 76 6.37 -14.59 -3.30
CA THR A 76 6.66 -14.91 -4.69
C THR A 76 5.47 -14.64 -5.60
N ASP A 77 4.24 -14.93 -5.15
CA ASP A 77 3.03 -14.61 -5.90
C ASP A 77 2.92 -13.11 -6.15
N PHE A 78 3.17 -12.30 -5.10
CA PHE A 78 3.18 -10.83 -5.20
C PHE A 78 4.22 -10.32 -6.21
N LEU A 79 5.45 -10.84 -6.16
CA LEU A 79 6.52 -10.46 -7.09
C LEU A 79 6.25 -10.92 -8.54
N ALA A 80 5.65 -12.10 -8.72
CA ALA A 80 5.38 -12.69 -10.02
C ALA A 80 4.22 -12.01 -10.74
N THR A 81 3.29 -11.46 -9.98
CA THR A 81 2.19 -10.70 -10.55
C THR A 81 2.61 -9.29 -10.91
N SER A 82 2.23 -8.84 -12.10
CA SER A 82 2.12 -7.42 -12.47
C SER A 82 1.01 -6.67 -11.69
N ILE A 83 0.76 -7.08 -10.42
CA ILE A 83 -0.35 -6.71 -9.53
C ILE A 83 -0.55 -5.19 -9.41
N ILE A 84 0.49 -4.40 -9.67
CA ILE A 84 0.50 -2.94 -9.70
C ILE A 84 -0.54 -2.36 -10.68
N SER A 85 -1.02 -3.15 -11.66
CA SER A 85 -1.95 -2.65 -12.68
C SER A 85 -3.46 -2.71 -12.34
N GLN A 86 -3.93 -3.55 -11.40
CA GLN A 86 -5.38 -3.74 -11.14
C GLN A 86 -5.75 -4.10 -9.68
N PRO A 87 -5.43 -3.26 -8.67
CA PRO A 87 -5.78 -3.51 -7.26
C PRO A 87 -7.28 -3.83 -7.04
N GLN A 88 -8.16 -3.18 -7.81
CA GLN A 88 -9.61 -3.37 -7.77
C GLN A 88 -10.05 -4.82 -8.03
N LYS A 89 -9.37 -5.52 -8.94
CA LYS A 89 -9.69 -6.92 -9.26
C LYS A 89 -9.44 -7.81 -8.06
N TYR A 90 -8.28 -7.66 -7.42
CA TYR A 90 -7.89 -8.46 -6.27
C TYR A 90 -8.73 -8.17 -5.03
N ILE A 91 -9.22 -6.93 -4.89
CA ILE A 91 -10.20 -6.58 -3.84
C ILE A 91 -11.53 -7.30 -4.07
N LYS A 92 -12.03 -7.33 -5.32
CA LYS A 92 -13.26 -8.07 -5.66
C LYS A 92 -13.15 -9.57 -5.39
N GLU A 93 -11.99 -10.15 -5.64
CA GLU A 93 -11.70 -11.57 -5.40
C GLU A 93 -11.44 -11.89 -3.92
N GLY A 94 -11.41 -10.89 -3.03
CA GLY A 94 -11.14 -11.05 -1.60
C GLY A 94 -9.69 -11.39 -1.26
N ILE A 95 -8.79 -11.26 -2.24
CA ILE A 95 -7.36 -11.55 -2.12
C ILE A 95 -6.63 -10.35 -1.48
N LEU A 96 -6.93 -9.13 -1.96
CA LEU A 96 -6.42 -7.87 -1.44
C LEU A 96 -7.48 -7.24 -0.53
N ILE A 97 -7.11 -6.94 0.71
CA ILE A 97 -8.03 -6.38 1.70
C ILE A 97 -8.08 -4.86 1.59
N ALA A 98 -6.91 -4.24 1.51
CA ALA A 98 -6.77 -2.81 1.39
C ALA A 98 -5.52 -2.46 0.59
N TYR A 99 -5.59 -1.29 -0.03
CA TYR A 99 -4.56 -0.68 -0.85
C TYR A 99 -4.50 0.80 -0.53
N PHE A 100 -3.28 1.28 -0.37
CA PHE A 100 -3.00 2.70 -0.25
C PHE A 100 -1.90 3.06 -1.25
N ALA A 101 -2.09 4.17 -1.95
CA ALA A 101 -1.12 4.74 -2.85
C ALA A 101 -0.88 6.21 -2.51
N SER A 102 0.37 6.60 -2.59
CA SER A 102 0.81 7.98 -2.76
C SER A 102 1.37 8.10 -4.17
N VAL A 103 0.84 9.02 -4.96
CA VAL A 103 1.25 9.26 -6.35
C VAL A 103 1.57 10.73 -6.56
N ASP A 104 2.24 11.04 -7.66
CA ASP A 104 2.67 12.40 -8.00
C ASP A 104 3.48 13.05 -6.87
N GLN A 105 4.48 12.31 -6.36
CA GLN A 105 5.37 12.78 -5.29
C GLN A 105 4.62 13.19 -4.01
N GLY A 106 3.59 12.44 -3.63
CA GLY A 106 2.81 12.73 -2.42
C GLY A 106 1.79 13.85 -2.58
N ALA A 107 1.57 14.35 -3.80
CA ALA A 107 0.51 15.32 -4.05
C ALA A 107 -0.90 14.70 -3.98
N ASP A 108 -1.03 13.43 -4.38
CA ASP A 108 -2.29 12.71 -4.44
C ASP A 108 -2.22 11.38 -3.66
N TYR A 109 -3.23 11.14 -2.83
CA TYR A 109 -3.38 9.91 -2.06
C TYR A 109 -4.62 9.12 -2.48
N TRP A 110 -4.44 7.84 -2.78
CA TRP A 110 -5.48 6.93 -3.24
C TRP A 110 -5.67 5.79 -2.23
N PHE A 111 -6.92 5.43 -1.98
CA PHE A 111 -7.28 4.38 -1.04
C PHE A 111 -8.36 3.49 -1.62
N GLU A 112 -8.11 2.19 -1.62
CA GLU A 112 -9.11 1.17 -1.98
C GLU A 112 -9.16 0.10 -0.89
N CYS A 113 -10.35 -0.42 -0.58
CA CYS A 113 -10.51 -1.48 0.41
C CYS A 113 -11.76 -2.32 0.18
N SER A 114 -11.78 -3.52 0.74
CA SER A 114 -12.97 -4.34 0.83
C SER A 114 -13.98 -3.75 1.82
N LYS A 115 -15.26 -4.12 1.66
CA LYS A 115 -16.38 -3.56 2.43
C LYS A 115 -16.18 -3.71 3.94
N ASP A 116 -15.64 -4.83 4.38
CA ASP A 116 -15.46 -5.16 5.80
C ASP A 116 -14.47 -4.22 6.52
N TYR A 117 -13.63 -3.50 5.76
CA TYR A 117 -12.60 -2.59 6.28
C TYR A 117 -12.91 -1.12 5.98
N LYS A 118 -14.06 -0.84 5.36
CA LYS A 118 -14.47 0.51 4.95
C LYS A 118 -14.44 1.50 6.11
N GLU A 119 -14.99 1.13 7.26
CA GLU A 119 -15.07 2.05 8.41
C GLU A 119 -13.67 2.39 8.95
N ASN A 120 -12.79 1.39 9.05
CA ASN A 120 -11.40 1.59 9.47
C ASN A 120 -10.67 2.54 8.52
N VAL A 121 -10.87 2.38 7.22
CA VAL A 121 -10.27 3.27 6.21
C VAL A 121 -10.85 4.68 6.33
N LEU A 122 -12.16 4.85 6.53
CA LEU A 122 -12.77 6.17 6.75
C LEU A 122 -12.18 6.90 7.95
N ILE A 123 -11.87 6.19 9.04
CA ILE A 123 -11.18 6.75 10.22
C ILE A 123 -9.77 7.24 9.84
N LEU A 124 -9.02 6.43 9.09
CA LEU A 124 -7.69 6.79 8.61
C LEU A 124 -7.77 8.04 7.71
N LEU A 125 -8.70 8.08 6.77
CA LEU A 125 -8.89 9.23 5.89
C LEU A 125 -9.20 10.51 6.66
N ARG A 126 -10.13 10.46 7.63
CA ARG A 126 -10.42 11.61 8.50
C ARG A 126 -9.18 12.11 9.23
N THR A 127 -8.33 11.20 9.69
CA THR A 127 -7.07 11.52 10.36
C THR A 127 -6.11 12.24 9.41
N LEU A 128 -5.95 11.72 8.19
CA LEU A 128 -5.08 12.33 7.17
C LEU A 128 -5.57 13.70 6.72
N THR A 129 -6.88 13.85 6.50
CA THR A 129 -7.48 15.15 6.18
C THR A 129 -7.26 16.16 7.31
N ALA A 130 -7.40 15.75 8.57
CA ALA A 130 -7.13 16.61 9.73
C ALA A 130 -5.65 17.05 9.82
N LEU A 131 -4.74 16.27 9.24
CA LEU A 131 -3.31 16.61 9.11
C LEU A 131 -3.01 17.46 7.86
N GLY A 132 -4.02 17.81 7.06
CA GLY A 132 -3.88 18.66 5.87
C GLY A 132 -3.58 17.92 4.57
N CYS A 133 -3.60 16.57 4.57
CA CYS A 133 -3.39 15.79 3.35
C CYS A 133 -4.58 15.93 2.37
N ARG A 134 -4.30 16.07 1.08
CA ARG A 134 -5.33 16.01 0.02
C ARG A 134 -5.62 14.56 -0.34
N VAL A 135 -6.71 14.03 0.20
CA VAL A 135 -7.13 12.64 -0.04
C VAL A 135 -8.17 12.59 -1.15
N LYS A 136 -7.92 11.84 -2.22
CA LYS A 136 -8.94 11.47 -3.21
C LYS A 136 -9.49 10.10 -2.85
N GLN A 137 -10.73 10.06 -2.35
CA GLN A 137 -11.41 8.79 -2.08
C GLN A 137 -11.91 8.19 -3.39
N VAL A 138 -11.41 7.02 -3.77
CA VAL A 138 -11.97 6.23 -4.86
C VAL A 138 -12.59 4.98 -4.25
N SER A 139 -13.79 5.11 -3.68
CA SER A 139 -14.50 3.96 -3.12
C SER A 139 -15.04 3.11 -4.27
N HIS A 140 -14.31 2.08 -4.69
CA HIS A 140 -14.89 1.03 -5.51
C HIS A 140 -15.77 0.13 -4.64
N LEU A 141 -16.97 0.62 -4.30
CA LEU A 141 -18.08 -0.21 -3.84
C LEU A 141 -18.64 -0.96 -5.05
N SER A 142 -17.92 -1.96 -5.54
CA SER A 142 -18.48 -2.94 -6.46
C SER A 142 -18.98 -4.12 -5.64
N PHE A 143 -20.27 -4.13 -5.36
CA PHE A 143 -20.97 -5.36 -4.99
C PHE A 143 -20.83 -6.34 -6.17
N PRO A 144 -20.39 -7.59 -5.96
CA PRO A 144 -20.98 -8.64 -6.75
C PRO A 144 -22.43 -8.72 -6.28
N TYR A 145 -23.37 -8.39 -7.17
CA TYR A 145 -24.72 -8.94 -7.06
C TYR A 145 -24.60 -10.47 -7.03
N ASN A 146 -25.35 -11.08 -6.10
CA ASN A 146 -25.82 -12.47 -5.99
C ASN A 146 -25.05 -13.57 -6.73
#